data_AF-A0A954LKL1-F1
#
_entry.id   AF-A0A954LKL1-F1
#
_cell.length_a   1.000
_cell.length_b   1.000
_cell.length_c   1.000
_cell.angle_alpha   90.00
_cell.angle_beta   90.00
_cell.angle_gamma   90.00
#
_symmetry.space_group_name_H-M   'P 1'
#
loop_
_entity.id
_entity.type
_entity.pdbx_description
1 polymer ?
#
loop_
_entity_poly.entity_id
_entity_poly.type
_entity_poly.pdbx_seq_one_letter_code
_entity_poly.pdbx_strand_id
1 'polypeptide(L)'
;AWVRRTLAQKRRIMGFGHRVYKTGDPRAKILKHYCRQLADSHDDGNELESIADTIEQIVNEEKGLLPNIDWPTARLYHYLGLDEELAPPLFVAGRITGWCAHVIEQANNNRLIHPRSRYSGPERREFIPLAQRGLTDQI
;
A
#
# COMPACT_ATOMS: atom_id res chain seq x y z
N ALA A 1 19.89 -7.41 10.26
CA ALA A 1 20.22 -8.54 9.35
C ALA A 1 19.07 -8.91 8.40
N TRP A 2 17.84 -9.07 8.89
CA TRP A 2 16.68 -9.46 8.07
C TRP A 2 16.39 -8.51 6.90
N VAL A 3 16.37 -7.19 7.15
CA VAL A 3 16.10 -6.15 6.13
C VAL A 3 17.01 -6.29 4.91
N ARG A 4 18.33 -6.35 5.12
CA ARG A 4 19.32 -6.50 4.04
C ARG A 4 19.11 -7.78 3.23
N ARG A 5 18.77 -8.90 3.89
CA ARG A 5 18.45 -10.17 3.21
C ARG A 5 17.19 -10.04 2.33
N THR A 6 16.13 -9.44 2.85
CA THR A 6 14.88 -9.20 2.11
C THR A 6 15.14 -8.35 0.87
N LEU A 7 15.92 -7.28 1.01
CA LEU A 7 16.30 -6.40 -0.11
C LEU A 7 17.20 -7.09 -1.14
N ALA A 8 18.15 -7.92 -0.71
CA ALA A 8 19.02 -8.71 -1.60
C ALA A 8 18.20 -9.69 -2.45
N GLN A 9 17.13 -10.25 -1.89
CA GLN A 9 16.16 -11.09 -2.61
C GLN A 9 15.17 -10.30 -3.48
N LYS A 10 15.35 -8.99 -3.62
CA LYS A 10 14.43 -8.08 -4.35
C LYS A 10 12.98 -8.13 -3.87
N ARG A 11 12.76 -8.54 -2.61
CA ARG A 11 11.44 -8.51 -1.98
C ARG A 11 11.13 -7.08 -1.53
N ARG A 12 9.84 -6.74 -1.55
CA ARG A 12 9.37 -5.43 -1.11
C ARG A 12 9.24 -5.40 0.41
N ILE A 13 9.61 -4.26 0.99
CA ILE A 13 9.33 -3.93 2.39
C ILE A 13 8.18 -2.92 2.37
N MET A 14 7.07 -3.27 3.00
CA MET A 14 5.86 -2.45 3.02
C MET A 14 6.08 -1.19 3.87
N GLY A 15 5.35 -0.11 3.58
CA GLY A 15 5.48 1.16 4.29
C GLY A 15 6.61 2.07 3.80
N PHE A 16 7.31 1.71 2.71
CA PHE A 16 8.42 2.50 2.17
C PHE A 16 8.19 2.90 0.70
N GLY A 17 8.60 4.13 0.39
CA GLY A 17 8.46 4.74 -0.93
C GLY A 17 7.06 5.30 -1.18
N HIS A 18 7.00 6.25 -2.11
CA HIS A 18 5.75 6.88 -2.53
C HIS A 18 5.78 7.15 -4.04
N ARG A 19 4.64 6.95 -4.71
CA ARG A 19 4.52 7.18 -6.17
C ARG A 19 4.70 8.67 -6.54
N VAL A 20 4.33 9.57 -5.62
CA VAL A 20 4.28 11.03 -5.85
C VAL A 20 5.34 11.79 -5.05
N TYR A 21 5.65 11.36 -3.81
CA TYR A 21 6.52 12.12 -2.91
C TYR A 21 7.94 11.62 -3.05
N LYS A 22 8.85 12.50 -3.46
CA LYS A 22 10.28 12.17 -3.66
C LYS A 22 11.14 12.46 -2.42
N THR A 23 10.70 13.41 -1.58
CA THR A 23 11.45 13.91 -0.42
C THR A 23 10.86 13.44 0.91
N GLY A 24 10.02 12.40 0.88
CA GLY A 24 9.35 11.84 2.05
C GLY A 24 7.88 12.22 2.15
N ASP A 25 7.10 11.36 2.80
CA ASP A 25 5.67 11.59 3.04
C ASP A 25 5.50 12.51 4.26
N PRO A 26 4.90 13.71 4.11
CA PRO A 26 4.73 14.64 5.23
C PRO A 26 3.85 14.05 6.35
N ARG A 27 2.93 13.15 6.01
CA ARG A 27 2.02 12.52 6.97
C ARG A 27 2.74 11.50 7.84
N ALA A 28 3.72 10.80 7.26
CA ALA A 28 4.57 9.87 8.00
C ALA A 28 5.36 10.61 9.10
N LYS A 29 5.88 11.81 8.80
CA LYS A 29 6.59 12.64 9.78
C LYS A 29 5.69 13.01 10.97
N ILE A 30 4.44 13.38 10.70
CA ILE A 30 3.47 13.72 11.75
C ILE A 30 3.15 12.51 12.61
N LEU A 31 2.83 11.36 12.00
CA LEU A 31 2.46 10.16 12.75
C LEU A 31 3.62 9.62 13.60
N LYS A 32 4.85 9.68 13.09
CA LYS A 32 6.03 9.31 13.87
C LYS A 32 6.17 10.12 15.16
N HIS A 33 5.84 11.41 15.12
CA HIS A 33 5.89 12.24 16.32
C HIS A 33 4.93 11.71 17.39
N TYR A 34 3.71 11.33 17.00
CA TYR A 34 2.74 10.72 17.92
C TYR A 34 3.15 9.32 18.37
N CYS A 35 3.73 8.50 17.48
CA CYS A 35 4.29 7.20 17.87
C CYS A 35 5.34 7.35 18.98
N ARG A 36 6.22 8.35 18.89
CA ARG A 36 7.21 8.61 19.94
C ARG A 36 6.58 9.02 21.26
N GLN A 37 5.56 9.89 21.23
CA GLN A 37 4.86 10.28 22.46
C GLN A 37 4.15 9.10 23.14
N LEU A 38 3.57 8.19 22.35
CA LEU A 38 2.84 7.03 22.88
C LEU A 38 3.77 5.91 23.32
N ALA A 39 4.94 5.77 22.69
CA ALA A 39 5.95 4.78 23.03
C ALA A 39 6.42 4.91 24.49
N ASP A 40 6.52 6.12 25.03
CA ASP A 40 6.92 6.36 26.43
C ASP A 40 5.94 5.75 27.45
N SER A 41 4.71 5.46 27.03
CA SER A 41 3.65 4.88 27.87
C SER A 41 3.51 3.36 27.70
N HIS A 42 4.38 2.71 26.92
CA HIS A 42 4.33 1.29 26.61
C HIS A 42 5.66 0.60 26.93
N ASP A 43 5.59 -0.58 27.55
CA ASP A 43 6.79 -1.33 27.97
C ASP A 43 7.69 -1.69 26.77
N ASP A 44 7.11 -1.97 25.60
CA ASP A 44 7.81 -2.31 24.36
C ASP A 44 8.11 -1.10 23.45
N GLY A 45 7.62 0.09 23.82
CA GLY A 45 7.62 1.26 22.94
C GLY A 45 9.02 1.71 22.53
N ASN A 46 9.95 1.81 23.49
CA ASN A 46 11.34 2.20 23.22
C ASN A 46 12.06 1.21 22.29
N GLU A 47 11.84 -0.08 22.49
CA GLU A 47 12.43 -1.13 21.64
C GLU A 47 11.85 -1.06 20.23
N LEU A 48 10.52 -0.99 20.10
CA LEU A 48 9.82 -0.97 18.82
C LEU A 48 10.18 0.26 17.99
N GLU A 49 10.31 1.43 18.62
CA GLU A 49 10.75 2.65 17.96
C GLU A 49 12.23 2.59 17.52
N SER A 50 13.12 1.99 18.32
CA SER A 50 14.51 1.76 17.93
C SER A 50 14.63 0.80 16.74
N ILE A 51 13.82 -0.25 16.73
CA ILE A 51 13.73 -1.20 15.60
C ILE A 51 13.24 -0.45 14.35
N ALA A 52 12.20 0.36 14.48
CA ALA A 52 11.66 1.13 13.37
C ALA A 52 12.71 2.07 12.75
N ASP A 53 13.43 2.84 13.56
CA ASP A 53 14.51 3.73 13.10
C ASP A 53 15.60 2.95 12.37
N THR A 54 16.00 1.80 12.91
CA THR A 54 17.02 0.94 12.31
C THR A 54 16.57 0.42 10.94
N ILE A 55 15.32 -0.01 10.81
CA ILE A 55 14.78 -0.48 9.53
C ILE A 55 14.75 0.66 8.52
N GLU A 56 14.28 1.84 8.93
CA GLU A 56 14.22 3.01 8.05
C GLU A 56 15.59 3.46 7.56
N GLN A 57 16.57 3.51 8.46
CA GLN A 57 17.96 3.84 8.12
C GLN A 57 18.48 2.86 7.07
N ILE A 58 18.35 1.55 7.29
CA ILE A 58 18.86 0.54 6.36
C ILE A 58 18.13 0.63 5.01
N VAL A 59 16.81 0.80 5.00
CA VAL A 59 16.05 0.91 3.73
C VAL A 59 16.44 2.18 2.95
N ASN A 60 16.69 3.28 3.64
CA ASN A 60 17.16 4.50 3.02
C ASN A 60 18.60 4.35 2.48
N GLU A 61 19.52 3.77 3.24
CA GLU A 61 20.91 3.52 2.79
C GLU A 61 20.96 2.60 1.56
N GLU A 62 20.17 1.53 1.56
CA GLU A 62 20.25 0.49 0.52
C GLU A 62 19.42 0.82 -0.73
N LYS A 63 18.37 1.64 -0.61
CA LYS A 63 17.40 1.91 -1.70
C LYS A 63 17.01 3.37 -1.89
N GLY A 64 17.39 4.28 -0.98
CA GLY A 64 16.95 5.68 -1.00
C GLY A 64 15.44 5.84 -0.79
N LEU A 65 14.78 4.86 -0.16
CA LEU A 65 13.34 4.89 0.08
C LEU A 65 13.05 5.41 1.49
N LEU A 66 12.16 6.40 1.56
CA LEU A 66 11.68 6.98 2.80
C LEU A 66 10.34 6.37 3.21
N PRO A 67 10.00 6.36 4.52
CA PRO A 67 8.73 5.83 4.99
C PRO A 67 7.55 6.62 4.44
N ASN A 68 6.48 5.92 4.11
CA ASN A 68 5.17 6.50 3.80
C ASN A 68 4.27 6.49 5.05
N ILE A 69 3.07 7.03 4.93
CA ILE A 69 2.11 7.11 6.05
C ILE A 69 1.81 5.76 6.72
N ASP A 70 1.81 4.66 5.96
CA ASP A 70 1.40 3.34 6.46
C ASP A 70 2.42 2.80 7.50
N TRP A 71 3.69 3.17 7.35
CA TRP A 71 4.78 2.71 8.24
C TRP A 71 4.58 3.09 9.72
N PRO A 72 4.45 4.38 10.09
CA PRO A 72 4.13 4.75 11.47
C PRO A 72 2.69 4.42 11.86
N THR A 73 1.76 4.31 10.90
CA THR A 73 0.35 3.98 11.21
C THR A 73 0.23 2.62 11.91
N ALA A 74 0.99 1.61 11.47
CA ALA A 74 0.99 0.29 12.09
C ALA A 74 1.39 0.36 13.58
N ARG A 75 2.46 1.08 13.90
CA ARG A 75 2.89 1.27 15.30
C ARG A 75 1.91 2.12 16.10
N LEU A 76 1.34 3.15 15.48
CA LEU A 76 0.32 3.96 16.12
C LEU A 76 -0.89 3.12 16.55
N TYR A 77 -1.38 2.21 15.70
CA TYR A 77 -2.48 1.32 16.04
C TYR A 77 -2.12 0.33 17.14
N HIS A 78 -0.89 -0.21 17.11
CA HIS A 78 -0.37 -1.04 18.20
C HIS A 78 -0.39 -0.30 19.55
N TYR A 79 0.14 0.93 19.60
CA TYR A 79 0.12 1.74 20.84
C TYR A 79 -1.29 2.21 21.24
N LEU A 80 -2.28 2.14 20.35
CA LEU A 80 -3.67 2.40 20.69
C LEU A 80 -4.42 1.13 21.13
N GLY A 81 -3.74 -0.02 21.18
CA GLY A 81 -4.34 -1.31 21.53
C GLY A 81 -5.39 -1.79 20.52
N LEU A 82 -5.28 -1.35 19.27
CA LEU A 82 -6.21 -1.70 18.21
C LEU A 82 -5.79 -2.99 17.52
N ASP A 83 -6.76 -3.85 17.25
CA ASP A 83 -6.54 -5.05 16.42
C ASP A 83 -6.10 -4.65 15.00
N GLU A 84 -5.16 -5.40 14.43
CA GLU A 84 -4.65 -5.20 13.07
C GLU A 84 -5.79 -5.28 12.04
N GLU A 85 -6.79 -6.13 12.30
CA GLU A 85 -7.98 -6.28 11.44
C GLU A 85 -8.82 -4.98 11.35
N LEU A 86 -8.67 -4.05 12.29
CA LEU A 86 -9.36 -2.76 12.29
C LEU A 86 -8.68 -1.70 11.42
N ALA A 87 -7.45 -1.94 10.93
CA ALA A 87 -6.73 -0.97 10.12
C ALA A 87 -7.48 -0.60 8.81
N PRO A 88 -8.01 -1.55 8.01
CA PRO A 88 -8.78 -1.21 6.80
C PRO A 88 -10.10 -0.45 7.11
N PRO A 89 -10.93 -0.86 8.10
CA PRO A 89 -12.10 -0.08 8.51
C PRO A 89 -11.78 1.36 8.94
N LEU A 90 -10.71 1.57 9.72
CA LEU A 90 -10.28 2.91 10.14
C LEU A 90 -9.79 3.76 8.97
N PHE A 91 -9.09 3.14 8.01
CA PHE A 91 -8.73 3.81 6.76
C PHE A 91 -9.98 4.30 6.02
N VAL A 92 -11.01 3.45 5.89
CA VAL A 92 -12.29 3.80 5.25
C VAL A 92 -12.95 4.97 5.99
N ALA A 93 -13.04 4.90 7.32
CA ALA A 93 -13.62 5.97 8.13
C ALA A 93 -12.89 7.30 7.95
N GLY A 94 -11.55 7.28 7.82
CA GLY A 94 -10.77 8.48 7.53
C GLY A 94 -10.90 8.98 6.08
N ARG A 95 -11.14 8.10 5.11
CA ARG A 95 -11.13 8.44 3.67
C ARG A 95 -12.52 8.74 3.09
N ILE A 96 -13.59 8.32 3.76
CA ILE A 96 -14.96 8.50 3.28
C ILE A 96 -15.30 9.97 3.00
N THR A 97 -14.77 10.91 3.80
CA THR A 97 -14.97 12.35 3.61
C THR A 97 -14.42 12.82 2.26
N GLY A 98 -13.21 12.40 1.91
CA GLY A 98 -12.59 12.70 0.61
C GLY A 98 -13.30 12.03 -0.56
N TRP A 99 -13.78 10.79 -0.38
CA TRP A 99 -14.57 10.10 -1.41
C TRP A 99 -15.89 10.82 -1.67
N CYS A 100 -16.63 11.20 -0.63
CA CYS A 100 -17.86 11.98 -0.75
C CYS A 100 -17.60 13.33 -1.44
N ALA A 101 -16.52 14.03 -1.08
CA ALA A 101 -16.13 15.28 -1.72
C ALA A 101 -15.89 15.08 -3.22
N HIS A 102 -15.09 14.09 -3.62
CA HIS A 102 -14.83 13.80 -5.03
C HIS A 102 -16.08 13.38 -5.81
N VAL A 103 -17.04 12.69 -5.19
CA VAL A 103 -18.33 12.37 -5.81
C VAL A 103 -19.14 13.64 -6.08
N ILE A 104 -19.18 14.58 -5.13
CA ILE A 104 -19.85 15.87 -5.30
C ILE A 104 -19.17 16.71 -6.40
N GLU A 105 -17.83 16.75 -6.42
CA GLU A 105 -17.06 17.43 -7.47
C GLU A 105 -17.36 16.86 -8.86
N GLN A 106 -17.40 15.52 -8.99
CA GLN A 106 -17.75 14.85 -10.23
C GLN A 106 -19.20 15.13 -10.64
N ALA A 107 -20.15 15.16 -9.70
CA ALA A 107 -21.54 15.48 -10.01
C ALA A 107 -21.70 16.91 -10.54
N ASN A 108 -20.93 17.86 -10.01
CA ASN A 108 -20.96 19.26 -10.43
C ASN A 108 -20.24 19.51 -11.77
N ASN A 109 -19.22 18.70 -12.11
CA ASN A 109 -18.48 18.80 -13.37
C ASN A 109 -18.30 17.42 -14.02
N ASN A 110 -19.39 16.88 -14.54
CA ASN A 110 -19.50 15.46 -14.87
C ASN A 110 -18.85 15.09 -16.21
N ARG A 111 -17.52 14.94 -16.21
CA ARG A 111 -16.77 14.37 -17.32
C ARG A 111 -16.40 12.91 -17.03
N LEU A 112 -16.99 11.98 -17.78
CA LEU A 112 -16.68 10.56 -17.64
C LEU A 112 -15.31 10.23 -18.25
N ILE A 113 -14.58 9.33 -17.58
CA ILE A 113 -13.41 8.67 -18.15
C ILE A 113 -13.90 7.56 -19.07
N HIS A 114 -13.42 7.53 -20.31
CA HIS A 114 -13.66 6.44 -21.26
C HIS A 114 -12.33 5.70 -21.54
N PRO A 115 -11.96 4.72 -20.70
CA PRO A 115 -10.74 3.95 -20.91
C PRO A 115 -10.80 3.20 -22.25
N ARG A 116 -9.70 3.20 -22.99
CA ARG A 116 -9.53 2.38 -24.20
C ARG A 116 -8.56 1.25 -23.90
N SER A 117 -8.84 0.08 -24.46
CA SER A 117 -7.98 -1.09 -24.36
C SER A 117 -7.23 -1.31 -25.66
N ARG A 118 -5.99 -1.79 -25.57
CA ARG A 118 -5.27 -2.34 -26.72
C ARG A 118 -5.59 -3.83 -26.82
N TYR A 119 -6.22 -4.24 -27.91
CA TYR A 119 -6.44 -5.65 -28.18
C TYR A 119 -5.10 -6.36 -28.41
N SER A 120 -4.89 -7.47 -27.71
CA SER A 120 -3.71 -8.34 -27.80
C SER A 120 -4.10 -9.82 -27.91
N GLY A 121 -5.38 -10.08 -28.19
CA GLY A 121 -5.87 -11.42 -28.48
C GLY A 121 -5.57 -11.85 -29.91
N PRO A 122 -5.97 -13.07 -30.28
CA PRO A 122 -5.80 -13.56 -31.65
C PRO A 122 -6.60 -12.71 -32.64
N GLU A 123 -6.15 -12.64 -33.89
CA GLU A 123 -6.94 -12.07 -34.99
C GLU A 123 -8.32 -12.71 -35.11
N ARG A 124 -9.19 -12.12 -35.94
CA ARG A 124 -10.51 -12.72 -36.22
C ARG A 124 -10.33 -14.18 -36.64
N ARG A 125 -11.02 -15.07 -35.93
CA ARG A 125 -11.06 -16.51 -36.23
C ARG A 125 -12.40 -16.87 -36.81
N GLU A 126 -12.40 -17.76 -37.79
CA GLU A 126 -13.62 -18.38 -38.28
C GLU A 126 -14.23 -19.27 -37.19
N PHE A 127 -15.55 -19.34 -37.16
CA PHE A 127 -16.27 -20.17 -36.20
C PHE A 127 -16.14 -21.65 -36.60
N ILE A 128 -15.66 -22.49 -35.67
CA ILE A 128 -15.61 -23.93 -35.87
C ILE A 128 -16.86 -24.55 -35.22
N PRO A 129 -17.73 -25.26 -35.96
CA PRO A 129 -18.87 -25.99 -35.38
C PRO A 129 -18.43 -27.01 -34.33
N LEU A 130 -19.27 -27.28 -33.32
CA LEU A 130 -18.90 -28.13 -32.18
C LEU A 130 -18.36 -29.51 -32.60
N ALA A 131 -19.02 -30.16 -33.56
CA ALA A 131 -18.61 -31.48 -34.09
C ALA A 131 -17.22 -31.48 -34.77
N GLN A 132 -16.66 -30.31 -35.08
CA GLN A 132 -15.36 -30.13 -35.74
C GLN A 132 -14.32 -29.51 -34.80
N ARG A 133 -14.69 -29.20 -33.54
CA ARG A 133 -13.72 -28.78 -32.52
C ARG A 133 -13.02 -30.04 -32.01
N GLY A 134 -11.70 -30.05 -31.99
CA GLY A 134 -10.93 -31.15 -31.42
C GLY A 134 -11.16 -31.28 -29.92
N LEU A 135 -12.16 -32.07 -29.53
CA LEU A 135 -12.19 -32.71 -28.22
C LEU A 135 -11.18 -33.86 -28.32
N THR A 136 -9.93 -33.60 -27.95
CA THR A 136 -8.99 -34.67 -27.65
C THR A 136 -9.51 -35.41 -26.44
N ASP A 137 -9.82 -36.70 -26.62
CA ASP A 137 -10.01 -37.69 -25.57
C ASP A 137 -8.81 -37.69 -24.61
N GLN A 138 -8.88 -36.88 -23.56
CA GLN A 138 -8.06 -36.99 -22.36
C GLN A 138 -8.99 -37.15 -21.16
N ILE A 139 -9.58 -38.34 -21.06
CA ILE A 139 -9.93 -39.00 -19.79
C ILE A 139 -9.38 -40.42 -19.88
#